data_AF-A0A1W9L1H8-F1
#
_entry.id   AF-A0A1W9L1H8-F1
#
_cell.length_a   1.000
_cell.length_b   1.000
_cell.length_c   1.000
_cell.angle_alpha   90.00
_cell.angle_beta   90.00
_cell.angle_gamma   90.00
#
_symmetry.space_group_name_H-M   'P 1'
#
loop_
_entity.id
_entity.type
_entity.pdbx_description
1 polymer ?
#
loop_
_entity_poly.entity_id
_entity_poly.type
_entity_poly.pdbx_seq_one_letter_code
_entity_poly.pdbx_strand_id
1 'polypeptide(L)'
;MFQRLYELSTILPQDLVTWEKLNEGMPPEYNRGFALCFDEQGHWAKIQTVQKTGKEVVYRAGSSGNGTNLTPCYKLSPTTLKRLLESVEELADNSAGTESDWLKASIESYKQNQAIVSEKLEKAKENAGLNNKDVRGFVFWARLLSNGQIDPVYNWNIAKQFLEQRFFGSLTKRGGKRNPGICIISGKTDQEVYGGFSNIACYNLDKPGSIAGGFSEKLAYRNFPVSKESAVEVAYAFTYAKDYLQGTMAGETYLILPYAVNPDIREQLHDHLREYPERFQLGKAKDLVAEESELVDEFGNSSDQIAFFLVFYEEKQASWKIQAEIQELLPSRLHRLKAAREKIEKALDLTKEGETKGLTISALTFKNFTSKPFASKKEIKNTLRNWLVALFEGRTVDSRHFLHHLVDKLVATGKGKETRKYLTNTTREALGLYRYALLTGLIMTERKTMVDLPEFNSVYGRYIHEHLDFFTKPEFVTAFLSGCYVSVTASVQKKERTLESKEDTSIVKKFLGKLLSKKNLIQLDKDAHDKLAYYSKNKLKYHATVLGEDLYQSWVACGQNWNISNEETTFAFTIGYSLQYRISQPYTESTTDTTEE
;
A
#
# COMPACT_ATOMS: atom_id res chain seq x y z
N MET A 1 -5.37 17.42 0.57
CA MET A 1 -3.90 17.28 0.45
C MET A 1 -3.05 18.55 0.65
N PHE A 2 -3.11 19.59 -0.21
CA PHE A 2 -2.10 20.67 -0.21
C PHE A 2 -1.94 21.42 1.13
N GLN A 3 -3.04 21.66 1.84
CA GLN A 3 -3.00 22.24 3.18
C GLN A 3 -2.23 21.35 4.17
N ARG A 4 -2.40 20.01 4.11
CA ARG A 4 -1.65 19.07 4.96
C ARG A 4 -0.17 19.03 4.61
N LEU A 5 0.19 19.22 3.33
CA LEU A 5 1.60 19.39 2.95
C LEU A 5 2.18 20.70 3.50
N TYR A 6 1.40 21.78 3.49
CA TYR A 6 1.82 23.04 4.11
C TYR A 6 1.98 22.92 5.62
N GLU A 7 1.05 22.26 6.32
CA GLU A 7 1.17 21.98 7.75
C GLU A 7 2.39 21.10 8.05
N LEU A 8 2.62 20.05 7.25
CA LEU A 8 3.85 19.25 7.34
C LEU A 8 5.08 20.13 7.17
N SER A 9 5.08 21.06 6.21
CA SER A 9 6.23 21.95 5.98
C SER A 9 6.55 22.76 7.23
N THR A 10 5.57 23.17 8.05
CA THR A 10 5.80 23.94 9.29
C THR A 10 6.48 23.16 10.41
N ILE A 11 6.46 21.82 10.34
CA ILE A 11 7.15 20.93 11.29
C ILE A 11 8.41 20.31 10.68
N LEU A 12 8.82 20.74 9.49
CA LEU A 12 10.12 20.37 8.90
C LEU A 12 11.17 21.46 9.20
N PRO A 13 12.47 21.22 8.95
CA PRO A 13 13.52 22.24 9.10
C PRO A 13 13.18 23.57 8.42
N GLN A 14 13.12 24.64 9.23
CA GLN A 14 12.76 26.00 8.78
C GLN A 14 13.96 26.87 8.40
N ASP A 15 15.17 26.47 8.79
CA ASP A 15 16.44 27.18 8.58
C ASP A 15 16.98 27.09 7.14
N LEU A 16 16.32 26.29 6.29
CA LEU A 16 16.69 26.12 4.89
C LEU A 16 16.33 27.35 4.04
N VAL A 17 17.26 27.77 3.19
CA VAL A 17 16.98 28.80 2.18
C VAL A 17 16.19 28.22 1.00
N THR A 18 15.62 29.07 0.16
CA THR A 18 14.69 28.68 -0.91
C THR A 18 15.25 27.58 -1.83
N TRP A 19 16.46 27.71 -2.37
CA TRP A 19 17.03 26.68 -3.25
C TRP A 19 17.20 25.31 -2.54
N GLU A 20 17.47 25.30 -1.23
CA GLU A 20 17.62 24.06 -0.45
C GLU A 20 16.26 23.35 -0.31
N LYS A 21 15.21 24.12 0.00
CA LYS A 21 13.82 23.64 0.04
C LYS A 21 13.38 23.08 -1.32
N LEU A 22 13.85 23.68 -2.41
CA LEU A 22 13.54 23.24 -3.77
C LEU A 22 14.42 22.06 -4.25
N ASN A 23 15.53 21.76 -3.59
CA ASN A 23 16.42 20.69 -4.01
C ASN A 23 15.80 19.30 -3.75
N GLU A 24 15.44 18.59 -4.82
CA GLU A 24 14.99 17.19 -4.74
C GLU A 24 16.15 16.27 -4.38
N GLY A 25 17.37 16.60 -4.82
CA GLY A 25 18.51 15.69 -4.73
C GLY A 25 18.47 14.59 -5.80
N MET A 26 19.53 13.80 -5.89
CA MET A 26 19.51 12.59 -6.71
C MET A 26 18.90 11.43 -5.93
N PRO A 27 17.94 10.67 -6.49
CA PRO A 27 17.42 9.48 -5.82
C PRO A 27 18.53 8.44 -5.57
N PRO A 28 18.41 7.58 -4.54
CA PRO A 28 19.45 6.62 -4.16
C PRO A 28 19.88 5.67 -5.30
N GLU A 29 18.96 5.28 -6.18
CA GLU A 29 19.28 4.43 -7.32
C GLU A 29 20.09 5.16 -8.41
N TYR A 30 20.09 6.50 -8.43
CA TYR A 30 20.92 7.34 -9.31
C TYR A 30 22.26 7.66 -8.65
N ASN A 31 23.06 6.62 -8.40
CA ASN A 31 24.32 6.69 -7.65
C ASN A 31 25.59 6.72 -8.52
N ARG A 32 25.45 6.92 -9.84
CA ARG A 32 26.58 7.09 -10.79
C ARG A 32 26.49 8.43 -11.50
N GLY A 33 27.27 9.41 -11.06
CA GLY A 33 27.37 10.71 -11.71
C GLY A 33 28.43 10.71 -12.80
N PHE A 34 28.15 11.30 -13.95
CA PHE A 34 29.09 11.53 -15.03
C PHE A 34 29.31 13.05 -15.18
N ALA A 35 30.45 13.53 -14.70
CA ALA A 35 30.83 14.93 -14.87
C ALA A 35 31.40 15.14 -16.27
N LEU A 36 30.80 16.03 -17.06
CA LEU A 36 31.41 16.58 -18.26
C LEU A 36 32.37 17.68 -17.83
N CYS A 37 33.67 17.38 -17.86
CA CYS A 37 34.70 18.26 -17.30
C CYS A 37 35.34 19.13 -18.37
N PHE A 38 35.39 20.43 -18.07
CA PHE A 38 36.08 21.45 -18.86
C PHE A 38 37.16 22.12 -18.00
N ASP A 39 38.30 22.45 -18.58
CA ASP A 39 39.40 23.10 -17.85
C ASP A 39 39.04 24.53 -17.40
N GLU A 40 39.99 25.22 -16.77
CA GLU A 40 39.80 26.59 -16.27
C GLU A 40 39.54 27.62 -17.39
N GLN A 41 39.87 27.30 -18.64
CA GLN A 41 39.57 28.11 -19.83
C GLN A 41 38.28 27.70 -20.53
N GLY A 42 37.62 26.63 -20.07
CA GLY A 42 36.40 26.10 -20.65
C GLY A 42 36.64 25.12 -21.80
N HIS A 43 37.86 24.64 -22.03
CA HIS A 43 38.08 23.61 -23.05
C HIS A 43 37.72 22.22 -22.53
N TRP A 44 37.14 21.40 -23.41
CA TRP A 44 36.83 20.01 -23.13
C TRP A 44 38.06 19.25 -22.63
N ALA A 45 37.94 18.60 -21.47
CA ALA A 45 39.02 17.81 -20.87
C ALA A 45 38.70 16.30 -20.85
N LYS A 46 37.69 15.90 -20.06
CA LYS A 46 37.39 14.48 -19.80
C LYS A 46 35.98 14.26 -19.26
N ILE A 47 35.58 12.99 -19.17
CA ILE A 47 34.48 12.57 -18.31
C ILE A 47 35.05 12.01 -17.03
N GLN A 48 34.52 12.44 -15.89
CA GLN A 48 34.87 11.88 -14.59
C GLN A 48 33.63 11.25 -13.95
N THR A 49 33.72 9.95 -13.68
CA THR A 49 32.67 9.23 -12.96
C THR A 49 32.80 9.50 -11.47
N VAL A 50 31.68 9.82 -10.82
CA VAL A 50 31.58 10.03 -9.38
C VAL A 50 30.49 9.16 -8.78
N GLN A 51 30.67 8.77 -7.52
CA GLN A 51 29.64 8.12 -6.73
C GLN A 51 29.10 9.15 -5.73
N LYS A 52 27.96 9.75 -6.07
CA LYS A 52 27.24 10.73 -5.26
C LYS A 52 25.74 10.50 -5.41
N THR A 53 24.97 10.81 -4.38
CA THR A 53 23.50 10.72 -4.39
C THR A 53 22.93 11.67 -3.33
N GLY A 54 21.61 11.73 -3.19
CA GLY A 54 20.92 12.51 -2.17
C GLY A 54 21.04 14.03 -2.39
N LYS A 55 20.98 14.77 -1.28
CA LYS A 55 20.93 16.24 -1.28
C LYS A 55 22.26 16.91 -1.67
N GLU A 56 23.37 16.17 -1.69
CA GLU A 56 24.67 16.67 -2.16
C GLU A 56 24.67 17.07 -3.66
N VAL A 57 23.72 16.53 -4.43
CA VAL A 57 23.55 16.86 -5.85
C VAL A 57 22.37 17.82 -6.00
N VAL A 58 22.63 19.06 -6.41
CA VAL A 58 21.56 20.05 -6.60
C VAL A 58 20.76 19.71 -7.86
N TYR A 59 19.58 19.17 -7.65
CA TYR A 59 18.70 18.67 -8.69
C TYR A 59 17.25 18.96 -8.40
N ARG A 60 16.51 19.34 -9.45
CA ARG A 60 15.05 19.35 -9.42
C ARG A 60 14.51 19.05 -10.81
N ALA A 61 13.59 18.09 -10.90
CA ALA A 61 12.91 17.78 -12.14
C ALA A 61 12.00 18.95 -12.59
N GLY A 62 11.79 19.08 -13.90
CA GLY A 62 10.78 20.00 -14.44
C GLY A 62 9.36 19.45 -14.28
N SER A 63 8.36 20.30 -14.47
CA SER A 63 6.92 19.98 -14.31
C SER A 63 6.36 18.98 -15.35
N SER A 64 7.17 18.54 -16.33
CA SER A 64 6.78 17.52 -17.31
C SER A 64 7.91 16.49 -17.48
N GLY A 65 7.55 15.22 -17.70
CA GLY A 65 8.52 14.12 -17.82
C GLY A 65 9.58 14.30 -18.93
N ASN A 66 9.29 15.15 -19.91
CA ASN A 66 10.19 15.50 -21.03
C ASN A 66 10.72 16.95 -20.97
N GLY A 67 10.29 17.76 -20.01
CA GLY A 67 10.66 19.18 -19.91
C GLY A 67 12.06 19.40 -19.34
N THR A 68 12.72 20.48 -19.70
CA THR A 68 14.02 20.91 -19.14
C THR A 68 13.98 20.88 -17.61
N ASN A 69 14.97 20.23 -16.98
CA ASN A 69 15.10 20.23 -15.52
C ASN A 69 15.39 21.65 -15.04
N LEU A 70 15.17 21.92 -13.76
CA LEU A 70 15.38 23.26 -13.22
C LEU A 70 16.86 23.54 -12.89
N THR A 71 17.74 22.54 -12.99
CA THR A 71 19.19 22.66 -12.81
C THR A 71 19.95 22.03 -13.99
N PRO A 72 21.24 22.37 -14.23
CA PRO A 72 22.09 21.73 -15.24
C PRO A 72 22.57 20.33 -14.80
N CYS A 73 21.65 19.51 -14.31
CA CYS A 73 21.88 18.14 -13.85
C CYS A 73 20.71 17.25 -14.33
N TYR A 74 21.02 16.11 -14.95
CA TYR A 74 20.01 15.27 -15.57
C TYR A 74 20.22 13.78 -15.30
N LYS A 75 19.13 13.10 -14.92
CA LYS A 75 19.03 11.63 -14.96
C LYS A 75 19.24 11.14 -16.40
N LEU A 76 20.03 10.07 -16.57
CA LEU A 76 20.34 9.53 -17.90
C LEU A 76 19.09 9.00 -18.61
N SER A 77 18.99 9.35 -19.88
CA SER A 77 17.99 8.99 -20.90
C SER A 77 18.55 9.31 -22.30
N PRO A 78 17.97 8.81 -23.40
CA PRO A 78 18.51 9.04 -24.75
C PRO A 78 18.69 10.51 -25.16
N THR A 79 17.87 11.43 -24.64
CA THR A 79 17.90 12.86 -25.01
C THR A 79 18.67 13.74 -24.02
N THR A 80 19.44 13.13 -23.12
CA THR A 80 19.98 13.83 -21.94
C THR A 80 21.02 14.87 -22.28
N LEU A 81 21.98 14.54 -23.15
CA LEU A 81 23.06 15.47 -23.51
C LEU A 81 22.52 16.75 -24.17
N LYS A 82 21.52 16.62 -25.03
CA LYS A 82 20.83 17.75 -25.66
C LYS A 82 20.17 18.65 -24.61
N ARG A 83 19.38 18.08 -23.71
CA ARG A 83 18.67 18.82 -22.66
C ARG A 83 19.61 19.47 -21.64
N LEU A 84 20.73 18.80 -21.35
CA LEU A 84 21.78 19.34 -20.51
C LEU A 84 22.42 20.58 -21.17
N LEU A 85 22.79 20.48 -22.46
CA LEU A 85 23.32 21.61 -23.22
C LEU A 85 22.35 22.80 -23.21
N GLU A 86 21.08 22.58 -23.60
CA GLU A 86 20.04 23.62 -23.59
C GLU A 86 19.93 24.29 -22.20
N SER A 87 20.01 23.51 -21.13
CA SER A 87 19.95 24.04 -19.77
C SER A 87 21.18 24.85 -19.35
N VAL A 88 22.36 24.54 -19.91
CA VAL A 88 23.60 25.26 -19.63
C VAL A 88 23.69 26.53 -20.47
N GLU A 89 23.20 26.50 -21.71
CA GLU A 89 23.03 27.68 -22.56
C GLU A 89 22.09 28.70 -21.89
N GLU A 90 20.91 28.28 -21.44
CA GLU A 90 20.00 29.20 -20.75
C GLU A 90 20.61 29.72 -19.43
N LEU A 91 21.41 28.93 -18.70
CA LEU A 91 22.12 29.40 -17.50
C LEU A 91 23.18 30.46 -17.86
N ALA A 92 23.93 30.25 -18.93
CA ALA A 92 24.92 31.19 -19.43
C ALA A 92 24.26 32.53 -19.82
N ASP A 93 23.10 32.48 -20.46
CA ASP A 93 22.33 33.68 -20.85
C ASP A 93 21.75 34.46 -19.66
N ASN A 94 21.53 33.79 -18.53
CA ASN A 94 21.03 34.39 -17.29
C ASN A 94 22.12 34.66 -16.24
N SER A 95 23.40 34.52 -16.61
CA SER A 95 24.54 34.79 -15.73
C SER A 95 25.40 35.95 -16.25
N ALA A 96 26.27 36.49 -15.40
CA ALA A 96 27.15 37.61 -15.74
C ALA A 96 28.55 37.39 -15.16
N GLY A 97 29.53 38.12 -15.70
CA GLY A 97 30.91 38.06 -15.25
C GLY A 97 31.64 36.77 -15.65
N THR A 98 32.69 36.43 -14.89
CA THR A 98 33.65 35.37 -15.22
C THR A 98 33.02 33.98 -15.34
N GLU A 99 31.98 33.69 -14.54
CA GLU A 99 31.24 32.42 -14.63
C GLU A 99 30.46 32.31 -15.95
N SER A 100 29.82 33.41 -16.41
CA SER A 100 29.14 33.46 -17.72
C SER A 100 30.14 33.23 -18.86
N ASP A 101 31.28 33.91 -18.80
CA ASP A 101 32.32 33.82 -19.84
C ASP A 101 32.87 32.40 -19.93
N TRP A 102 33.13 31.76 -18.78
CA TRP A 102 33.54 30.36 -18.72
C TRP A 102 32.46 29.41 -19.26
N LEU A 103 31.19 29.62 -18.90
CA LEU A 103 30.08 28.80 -19.40
C LEU A 103 30.00 28.88 -20.93
N LYS A 104 30.07 30.09 -21.50
CA LYS A 104 30.05 30.31 -22.97
C LYS A 104 31.22 29.61 -23.66
N ALA A 105 32.44 29.72 -23.12
CA ALA A 105 33.60 29.01 -23.64
C ALA A 105 33.41 27.47 -23.59
N SER A 106 32.87 26.95 -22.48
CA SER A 106 32.60 25.52 -22.32
C SER A 106 31.50 24.99 -23.25
N ILE A 107 30.47 25.79 -23.52
CA ILE A 107 29.41 25.47 -24.48
C ILE A 107 29.99 25.35 -25.89
N GLU A 108 30.81 26.31 -26.30
CA GLU A 108 31.44 26.31 -27.62
C GLU A 108 32.39 25.10 -27.77
N SER A 109 33.22 24.85 -26.75
CA SER A 109 34.09 23.68 -26.73
C SER A 109 33.30 22.37 -26.77
N TYR A 110 32.18 22.26 -26.05
CA TYR A 110 31.30 21.09 -26.10
C TYR A 110 30.74 20.86 -27.51
N LYS A 111 30.25 21.91 -28.17
CA LYS A 111 29.69 21.82 -29.55
C LYS A 111 30.74 21.30 -30.54
N GLN A 112 31.98 21.77 -30.43
CA GLN A 112 33.10 21.30 -31.25
C GLN A 112 33.50 19.84 -30.96
N ASN A 113 33.28 19.37 -29.73
CA ASN A 113 33.69 18.04 -29.25
C ASN A 113 32.53 17.05 -29.08
N GLN A 114 31.32 17.35 -29.56
CA GLN A 114 30.10 16.62 -29.22
C GLN A 114 30.17 15.11 -29.51
N ALA A 115 30.76 14.72 -30.64
CA ALA A 115 30.94 13.31 -31.01
C ALA A 115 31.86 12.58 -30.02
N ILE A 116 32.97 13.20 -29.65
CA ILE A 116 33.95 12.65 -28.69
C ILE A 116 33.33 12.52 -27.30
N VAL A 117 32.58 13.54 -26.87
CA VAL A 117 31.88 13.51 -25.56
C VAL A 117 30.87 12.36 -25.52
N SER A 118 30.10 12.18 -26.59
CA SER A 118 29.10 11.10 -26.68
C SER A 118 29.76 9.72 -26.61
N GLU A 119 30.84 9.50 -27.36
CA GLU A 119 31.59 8.24 -27.34
C GLU A 119 32.19 7.96 -25.95
N LYS A 120 32.84 8.95 -25.33
CA LYS A 120 33.41 8.79 -23.99
C LYS A 120 32.32 8.55 -22.93
N LEU A 121 31.13 9.13 -23.09
CA LEU A 121 30.03 8.93 -22.16
C LEU A 121 29.49 7.50 -22.23
N GLU A 122 29.34 6.93 -23.43
CA GLU A 122 28.93 5.53 -23.57
C GLU A 122 29.94 4.58 -22.92
N LYS A 123 31.24 4.78 -23.18
CA LYS A 123 32.30 4.02 -22.50
C LYS A 123 32.24 4.15 -20.97
N ALA A 124 31.98 5.36 -20.46
CA ALA A 124 31.85 5.59 -19.02
C ALA A 124 30.61 4.88 -18.43
N LYS A 125 29.49 4.84 -19.16
CA LYS A 125 28.27 4.12 -18.77
C LYS A 125 28.51 2.61 -18.70
N GLU A 126 29.18 2.04 -19.71
CA GLU A 126 29.54 0.61 -19.75
C GLU A 126 30.40 0.23 -18.53
N ASN A 127 31.43 1.03 -18.24
CA ASN A 127 32.33 0.80 -17.11
C ASN A 127 31.67 1.00 -15.73
N ALA A 128 30.57 1.77 -15.66
CA ALA A 128 29.90 2.09 -14.40
C ALA A 128 28.93 1.00 -13.90
N GLY A 129 28.70 -0.06 -14.69
CA GLY A 129 27.87 -1.20 -14.30
C GLY A 129 26.38 -0.85 -14.13
N LEU A 130 25.86 0.05 -14.96
CA LEU A 130 24.45 0.47 -14.90
C LEU A 130 23.52 -0.72 -15.14
N ASN A 131 22.52 -0.90 -14.27
CA ASN A 131 21.59 -2.03 -14.33
C ASN A 131 20.11 -1.62 -14.45
N ASN A 132 19.83 -0.32 -14.56
CA ASN A 132 18.48 0.27 -14.67
C ASN A 132 17.52 -0.09 -13.51
N LYS A 133 18.03 -0.65 -12.42
CA LYS A 133 17.27 -0.95 -11.20
C LYS A 133 17.82 -0.11 -10.06
N ASP A 134 18.90 -0.57 -9.45
CA ASP A 134 19.49 0.00 -8.23
C ASP A 134 20.79 0.78 -8.52
N VAL A 135 21.31 0.65 -9.74
CA VAL A 135 22.48 1.38 -10.24
C VAL A 135 22.10 2.07 -11.55
N ARG A 136 21.82 3.37 -11.45
CA ARG A 136 21.46 4.27 -12.54
C ARG A 136 22.39 5.47 -12.53
N GLY A 137 22.46 6.15 -13.67
CA GLY A 137 23.35 7.28 -13.82
C GLY A 137 22.67 8.61 -14.07
N PHE A 138 23.39 9.68 -13.76
CA PHE A 138 23.05 11.07 -14.05
C PHE A 138 24.27 11.80 -14.61
N VAL A 139 24.07 12.89 -15.33
CA VAL A 139 25.13 13.67 -15.98
C VAL A 139 24.98 15.15 -15.66
N PHE A 140 26.11 15.85 -15.55
CA PHE A 140 26.16 17.26 -15.19
C PHE A 140 27.41 17.93 -15.76
N TRP A 141 27.37 19.27 -15.83
CA TRP A 141 28.50 20.10 -16.24
C TRP A 141 29.44 20.39 -15.06
N ALA A 142 30.75 20.37 -15.28
CA ALA A 142 31.73 20.63 -14.22
C ALA A 142 32.99 21.36 -14.73
N ARG A 143 33.55 22.20 -13.88
CA ARG A 143 34.88 22.78 -14.04
C ARG A 143 35.93 21.86 -13.43
N LEU A 144 37.01 21.61 -14.16
CA LEU A 144 38.17 20.86 -13.69
C LEU A 144 39.23 21.85 -13.23
N LEU A 145 39.48 21.87 -11.93
CA LEU A 145 40.48 22.74 -11.32
C LEU A 145 41.89 22.18 -11.57
N SER A 146 42.89 23.05 -11.54
CA SER A 146 44.31 22.67 -11.70
C SER A 146 44.78 21.58 -10.73
N ASN A 147 44.17 21.46 -9.56
CA ASN A 147 44.45 20.41 -8.57
C ASN A 147 43.77 19.06 -8.87
N GLY A 148 43.06 18.94 -10.00
CA GLY A 148 42.35 17.73 -10.44
C GLY A 148 40.98 17.53 -9.80
N GLN A 149 40.53 18.41 -8.90
CA GLN A 149 39.18 18.37 -8.34
C GLN A 149 38.15 18.86 -9.36
N ILE A 150 36.94 18.29 -9.28
CA ILE A 150 35.80 18.75 -10.04
C ILE A 150 34.98 19.74 -9.21
N ASP A 151 34.58 20.83 -9.84
CA ASP A 151 33.67 21.83 -9.31
C ASP A 151 32.37 21.80 -10.14
N PRO A 152 31.31 21.13 -9.63
CA PRO A 152 30.08 20.96 -10.38
C PRO A 152 29.30 22.27 -10.53
N VAL A 153 28.90 22.59 -11.76
CA VAL A 153 28.17 23.84 -12.06
C VAL A 153 26.85 23.93 -11.29
N TYR A 154 26.19 22.79 -11.02
CA TYR A 154 24.96 22.80 -10.23
C TYR A 154 25.14 23.32 -8.79
N ASN A 155 26.36 23.32 -8.25
CA ASN A 155 26.66 23.82 -6.91
C ASN A 155 26.94 25.33 -6.87
N TRP A 156 27.11 25.97 -8.03
CA TRP A 156 27.40 27.40 -8.11
C TRP A 156 26.19 28.23 -7.67
N ASN A 157 26.46 29.42 -7.11
CA ASN A 157 25.40 30.32 -6.66
C ASN A 157 24.47 30.74 -7.81
N ILE A 158 25.02 30.99 -9.00
CA ILE A 158 24.22 31.30 -10.19
C ILE A 158 23.27 30.16 -10.57
N ALA A 159 23.67 28.90 -10.43
CA ALA A 159 22.82 27.75 -10.74
C ALA A 159 21.70 27.58 -9.70
N LYS A 160 21.97 27.86 -8.42
CA LYS A 160 20.97 27.87 -7.34
C LYS A 160 19.94 28.98 -7.54
N GLN A 161 20.38 30.18 -7.92
CA GLN A 161 19.49 31.29 -8.27
C GLN A 161 18.65 30.98 -9.51
N PHE A 162 19.26 30.33 -10.51
CA PHE A 162 18.57 29.92 -11.72
C PHE A 162 17.48 28.86 -11.46
N LEU A 163 17.72 27.92 -10.54
CA LEU A 163 16.70 26.99 -10.04
C LEU A 163 15.49 27.75 -9.48
N GLU A 164 15.71 28.71 -8.59
CA GLU A 164 14.64 29.53 -8.01
C GLU A 164 13.89 30.32 -9.09
N GLN A 165 14.62 30.98 -9.99
CA GLN A 165 14.05 31.76 -11.09
C GLN A 165 13.16 30.89 -11.99
N ARG A 166 13.61 29.69 -12.38
CA ARG A 166 12.81 28.78 -13.20
C ARG A 166 11.59 28.24 -12.44
N PHE A 167 11.74 27.95 -11.15
CA PHE A 167 10.63 27.50 -10.30
C PHE A 167 9.53 28.56 -10.23
N PHE A 168 9.86 29.80 -9.87
CA PHE A 168 8.89 30.90 -9.82
C PHE A 168 8.37 31.30 -11.20
N GLY A 169 9.23 31.24 -12.22
CA GLY A 169 8.83 31.42 -13.62
C GLY A 169 7.72 30.45 -14.01
N SER A 170 7.77 29.19 -13.56
CA SER A 170 6.73 28.19 -13.83
C SER A 170 5.35 28.60 -13.31
N LEU A 171 5.28 29.29 -12.16
CA LEU A 171 4.03 29.81 -11.57
C LEU A 171 3.40 30.92 -12.41
N THR A 172 4.22 31.64 -13.19
CA THR A 172 3.80 32.76 -14.04
C THR A 172 3.53 32.38 -15.49
N LYS A 173 4.04 31.25 -15.96
CA LYS A 173 3.88 30.79 -17.36
C LYS A 173 2.41 30.62 -17.74
N ARG A 174 1.58 30.16 -16.80
CA ARG A 174 0.17 29.80 -16.97
C ARG A 174 -0.64 30.19 -15.75
N GLY A 175 -1.94 30.37 -15.90
CA GLY A 175 -2.86 30.55 -14.77
C GLY A 175 -3.05 31.98 -14.25
N GLY A 176 -2.26 32.93 -14.73
CA GLY A 176 -2.33 34.35 -14.33
C GLY A 176 -1.99 34.59 -12.86
N LYS A 177 -2.12 35.86 -12.44
CA LYS A 177 -1.79 36.32 -11.09
C LYS A 177 -2.78 37.37 -10.58
N ARG A 178 -2.85 37.53 -9.26
CA ARG A 178 -3.64 38.55 -8.58
C ARG A 178 -2.86 39.17 -7.43
N ASN A 179 -2.95 40.49 -7.31
CA ASN A 179 -2.44 41.24 -6.16
C ASN A 179 -3.37 42.44 -5.89
N PRO A 180 -3.94 42.60 -4.67
CA PRO A 180 -3.88 41.67 -3.55
C PRO A 180 -4.79 40.45 -3.76
N GLY A 181 -4.35 39.32 -3.23
CA GLY A 181 -5.06 38.05 -3.23
C GLY A 181 -5.01 37.33 -1.89
N ILE A 182 -5.73 36.22 -1.81
CA ILE A 182 -5.79 35.35 -0.64
C ILE A 182 -5.21 34.00 -1.06
N CYS A 183 -4.20 33.51 -0.35
CA CYS A 183 -3.64 32.19 -0.63
C CYS A 183 -4.55 31.10 -0.08
N ILE A 184 -5.00 30.17 -0.93
CA ILE A 184 -5.91 29.09 -0.52
C ILE A 184 -5.25 28.05 0.40
N ILE A 185 -3.91 27.95 0.36
CA ILE A 185 -3.16 26.95 1.13
C ILE A 185 -2.89 27.46 2.55
N SER A 186 -2.37 28.68 2.68
CA SER A 186 -2.01 29.26 3.98
C SER A 186 -3.09 30.16 4.59
N GLY A 187 -4.10 30.56 3.83
CA GLY A 187 -5.16 31.47 4.27
C GLY A 187 -4.75 32.94 4.39
N LYS A 188 -3.46 33.28 4.16
CA LYS A 188 -2.95 34.66 4.28
C LYS A 188 -3.57 35.58 3.22
N THR A 189 -3.95 36.78 3.63
CA THR A 189 -4.51 37.85 2.79
C THR A 189 -3.44 38.82 2.32
N ASP A 190 -3.80 39.69 1.37
CA ASP A 190 -2.96 40.80 0.89
C ASP A 190 -1.62 40.37 0.29
N GLN A 191 -1.61 39.20 -0.35
CA GLN A 191 -0.43 38.62 -1.00
C GLN A 191 -0.59 38.58 -2.53
N GLU A 192 0.52 38.59 -3.26
CA GLU A 192 0.50 38.21 -4.67
C GLU A 192 0.32 36.69 -4.79
N VAL A 193 -0.71 36.28 -5.53
CA VAL A 193 -1.08 34.87 -5.73
C VAL A 193 -1.11 34.50 -7.20
N TYR A 194 -0.83 33.24 -7.48
CA TYR A 194 -0.62 32.68 -8.81
C TYR A 194 -1.56 31.50 -9.04
N GLY A 195 -2.05 31.33 -10.27
CA GLY A 195 -2.88 30.19 -10.66
C GLY A 195 -2.11 29.01 -11.25
N GLY A 196 -0.84 29.21 -11.63
CA GLY A 196 0.01 28.25 -12.35
C GLY A 196 0.72 27.22 -11.48
N PHE A 197 0.14 26.78 -10.37
CA PHE A 197 0.81 25.84 -9.46
C PHE A 197 0.86 24.42 -10.06
N SER A 198 1.97 24.04 -10.69
CA SER A 198 2.14 22.76 -11.39
C SER A 198 3.23 21.85 -10.81
N ASN A 199 3.77 22.21 -9.64
CA ASN A 199 4.88 21.50 -8.99
C ASN A 199 4.52 20.11 -8.47
N ILE A 200 3.23 19.89 -8.23
CA ILE A 200 2.66 18.57 -7.95
C ILE A 200 1.66 18.30 -9.07
N ALA A 201 1.93 17.27 -9.88
CA ALA A 201 1.21 16.98 -11.12
C ALA A 201 -0.20 16.38 -10.92
N CYS A 202 -0.91 16.87 -9.91
CA CYS A 202 -2.30 16.56 -9.58
C CYS A 202 -3.27 17.71 -9.87
N TYR A 203 -2.74 18.88 -10.25
CA TYR A 203 -3.49 20.03 -10.75
C TYR A 203 -2.91 20.47 -12.09
N ASN A 204 -3.78 20.67 -13.09
CA ASN A 204 -3.39 21.11 -14.43
C ASN A 204 -4.41 22.08 -15.02
N LEU A 205 -3.91 22.92 -15.92
CA LEU A 205 -4.67 23.95 -16.65
C LEU A 205 -4.74 23.65 -18.15
N ASP A 206 -4.42 22.42 -18.56
CA ASP A 206 -4.39 21.98 -19.95
C ASP A 206 -5.79 21.86 -20.57
N LYS A 207 -6.81 21.58 -19.74
CA LYS A 207 -8.21 21.46 -20.16
C LYS A 207 -8.98 22.74 -19.82
N PRO A 208 -9.53 23.45 -20.82
CA PRO A 208 -10.29 24.68 -20.58
C PRO A 208 -11.41 24.48 -19.55
N GLY A 209 -12.14 23.35 -19.63
CA GLY A 209 -13.23 22.98 -18.73
C GLY A 209 -12.84 22.88 -17.24
N SER A 210 -11.56 22.75 -16.92
CA SER A 210 -11.05 22.73 -15.55
C SER A 210 -10.84 24.12 -14.96
N ILE A 211 -11.06 25.21 -15.71
CA ILE A 211 -10.70 26.59 -15.31
C ILE A 211 -11.93 27.38 -14.84
N ALA A 212 -11.98 27.65 -13.53
CA ALA A 212 -12.93 28.54 -12.88
C ALA A 212 -12.61 30.00 -13.24
N GLY A 213 -13.19 30.46 -14.35
CA GLY A 213 -12.94 31.80 -14.87
C GLY A 213 -13.49 32.00 -16.28
N GLY A 214 -14.55 31.28 -16.63
CA GLY A 214 -15.09 31.25 -17.98
C GLY A 214 -14.12 30.63 -18.98
N PHE A 215 -13.41 29.57 -18.60
CA PHE A 215 -12.42 28.87 -19.44
C PHE A 215 -11.19 29.72 -19.81
N SER A 216 -10.96 30.84 -19.13
CA SER A 216 -9.83 31.73 -19.36
C SER A 216 -8.63 31.39 -18.48
N GLU A 217 -7.55 30.93 -19.10
CA GLU A 217 -6.30 30.56 -18.41
C GLU A 217 -5.71 31.69 -17.57
N LYS A 218 -5.81 32.95 -18.03
CA LYS A 218 -5.33 34.13 -17.28
C LYS A 218 -6.07 34.35 -15.97
N LEU A 219 -7.25 33.74 -15.79
CA LEU A 219 -8.07 33.83 -14.59
C LEU A 219 -7.97 32.59 -13.70
N ALA A 220 -7.11 31.61 -14.01
CA ALA A 220 -7.05 30.37 -13.24
C ALA A 220 -6.52 30.55 -11.80
N TYR A 221 -5.93 31.70 -11.47
CA TYR A 221 -5.67 32.09 -10.07
C TYR A 221 -6.95 32.09 -9.23
N ARG A 222 -8.14 32.13 -9.83
CA ARG A 222 -9.43 31.99 -9.12
C ARG A 222 -9.74 30.54 -8.73
N ASN A 223 -9.17 29.55 -9.42
CA ASN A 223 -9.31 28.14 -9.07
C ASN A 223 -8.52 27.80 -7.80
N PHE A 224 -7.23 28.14 -7.82
CA PHE A 224 -6.26 27.69 -6.85
C PHE A 224 -5.19 28.79 -6.68
N PRO A 225 -5.52 29.90 -5.99
CA PRO A 225 -4.58 30.99 -5.75
C PRO A 225 -3.51 30.58 -4.74
N VAL A 226 -2.25 30.52 -5.17
CA VAL A 226 -1.12 30.13 -4.32
C VAL A 226 -0.06 31.25 -4.28
N SER A 227 0.44 31.60 -3.10
CA SER A 227 1.56 32.53 -2.95
C SER A 227 2.91 31.87 -3.23
N LYS A 228 3.96 32.66 -3.48
CA LYS A 228 5.32 32.11 -3.72
C LYS A 228 5.81 31.29 -2.54
N GLU A 229 5.59 31.79 -1.33
CA GLU A 229 6.02 31.14 -0.09
C GLU A 229 5.33 29.78 0.05
N SER A 230 4.00 29.74 -0.09
CA SER A 230 3.25 28.48 0.01
C SER A 230 3.64 27.49 -1.10
N ALA A 231 4.00 27.99 -2.28
CA ALA A 231 4.46 27.14 -3.38
C ALA A 231 5.80 26.43 -3.06
N VAL A 232 6.75 27.14 -2.45
CA VAL A 232 8.05 26.58 -2.02
C VAL A 232 7.84 25.57 -0.88
N GLU A 233 7.07 25.94 0.14
CA GLU A 233 6.79 25.11 1.30
C GLU A 233 6.15 23.77 0.93
N VAL A 234 5.12 23.81 0.07
CA VAL A 234 4.44 22.60 -0.40
C VAL A 234 5.35 21.75 -1.27
N ALA A 235 6.18 22.36 -2.12
CA ALA A 235 7.14 21.64 -2.94
C ALA A 235 8.17 20.90 -2.08
N TYR A 236 8.67 21.56 -1.04
CA TYR A 236 9.62 20.99 -0.08
C TYR A 236 9.00 19.81 0.70
N ALA A 237 7.84 20.03 1.32
CA ALA A 237 7.14 19.00 2.09
C ALA A 237 6.74 17.81 1.23
N PHE A 238 6.37 18.02 -0.04
CA PHE A 238 6.04 16.93 -0.94
C PHE A 238 7.26 16.09 -1.31
N THR A 239 8.40 16.71 -1.59
CA THR A 239 9.67 16.00 -1.79
C THR A 239 10.03 15.19 -0.56
N TYR A 240 10.00 15.82 0.63
CA TYR A 240 10.27 15.14 1.90
C TYR A 240 9.33 13.93 2.10
N ALA A 241 8.02 14.11 1.89
CA ALA A 241 7.05 13.03 2.05
C ALA A 241 7.28 11.88 1.06
N LYS A 242 7.71 12.15 -0.17
CA LYS A 242 8.07 11.09 -1.14
C LYS A 242 9.31 10.32 -0.72
N ASP A 243 10.30 11.01 -0.15
CA ASP A 243 11.57 10.43 0.25
C ASP A 243 11.42 9.60 1.55
N TYR A 244 10.61 10.09 2.50
CA TYR A 244 10.58 9.55 3.87
C TYR A 244 9.23 8.99 4.32
N LEU A 245 8.11 9.45 3.77
CA LEU A 245 6.76 9.13 4.29
C LEU A 245 5.89 8.37 3.29
N GLN A 246 6.51 7.75 2.29
CA GLN A 246 5.86 7.03 1.21
C GLN A 246 5.95 5.52 1.40
N GLY A 247 4.82 4.81 1.38
CA GLY A 247 4.78 3.35 1.51
C GLY A 247 3.93 2.66 0.42
N THR A 248 3.82 1.34 0.51
CA THR A 248 2.95 0.54 -0.38
C THR A 248 2.16 -0.52 0.36
N MET A 249 0.84 -0.57 0.17
CA MET A 249 -0.05 -1.59 0.69
C MET A 249 -0.62 -2.44 -0.45
N ALA A 250 -0.17 -3.70 -0.56
CA ALA A 250 -0.62 -4.64 -1.60
C ALA A 250 -0.54 -4.09 -3.05
N GLY A 251 0.42 -3.22 -3.32
CA GLY A 251 0.62 -2.58 -4.63
C GLY A 251 -0.13 -1.25 -4.84
N GLU A 252 -0.80 -0.73 -3.81
CA GLU A 252 -1.30 0.65 -3.75
C GLU A 252 -0.28 1.53 -3.03
N THR A 253 0.22 2.56 -3.72
CA THR A 253 1.17 3.52 -3.15
C THR A 253 0.42 4.58 -2.35
N TYR A 254 0.97 4.98 -1.21
CA TYR A 254 0.40 6.02 -0.37
C TYR A 254 1.46 6.92 0.27
N LEU A 255 1.05 8.13 0.67
CA LEU A 255 1.78 9.00 1.61
C LEU A 255 1.07 8.99 2.96
N ILE A 256 1.82 9.06 4.06
CA ILE A 256 1.30 9.32 5.41
C ILE A 256 1.87 10.64 5.93
N LEU A 257 1.03 11.65 6.12
CA LEU A 257 1.49 12.98 6.58
C LEU A 257 1.07 13.17 8.05
N PRO A 258 2.01 13.18 9.00
CA PRO A 258 1.69 13.53 10.39
C PRO A 258 1.35 15.02 10.49
N TYR A 259 0.39 15.33 11.34
CA TYR A 259 0.10 16.70 11.76
C TYR A 259 -0.39 16.71 13.20
N ALA A 260 -0.15 17.83 13.88
CA ALA A 260 -0.56 18.03 15.27
C ALA A 260 -1.04 19.47 15.46
N VAL A 261 -2.04 19.65 16.31
CA VAL A 261 -2.54 20.99 16.69
C VAL A 261 -1.76 21.53 17.89
N ASN A 262 -1.36 20.66 18.82
CA ASN A 262 -0.62 21.04 20.01
C ASN A 262 0.82 21.52 19.65
N PRO A 263 1.23 22.74 20.04
CA PRO A 263 2.58 23.26 19.82
C PRO A 263 3.71 22.34 20.31
N ASP A 264 3.61 21.79 21.51
CA ASP A 264 4.67 20.96 22.11
C ASP A 264 4.87 19.67 21.31
N ILE A 265 3.76 19.11 20.83
CA ILE A 265 3.77 17.91 19.99
C ILE A 265 4.32 18.22 18.59
N ARG A 266 4.04 19.42 18.04
CA ARG A 266 4.65 19.86 16.78
C ARG A 266 6.16 20.01 16.89
N GLU A 267 6.66 20.53 18.01
CA GLU A 267 8.09 20.62 18.28
C GLU A 267 8.73 19.24 18.37
N GLN A 268 8.09 18.30 19.08
CA GLN A 268 8.54 16.90 19.09
C GLN A 268 8.55 16.28 17.68
N LEU A 269 7.47 16.43 16.90
CA LEU A 269 7.43 15.96 15.53
C LEU A 269 8.54 16.58 14.68
N HIS A 270 8.82 17.87 14.87
CA HIS A 270 9.91 18.56 14.19
C HIS A 270 11.26 17.93 14.50
N ASP A 271 11.58 17.73 15.77
CA ASP A 271 12.87 17.18 16.18
C ASP A 271 13.06 15.76 15.64
N HIS A 272 12.03 14.93 15.73
CA HIS A 272 12.11 13.56 15.22
C HIS A 272 12.24 13.50 13.69
N LEU A 273 11.39 14.23 12.96
CA LEU A 273 11.42 14.26 11.49
C LEU A 273 12.73 14.89 10.97
N ARG A 274 13.36 15.77 11.74
CA ARG A 274 14.65 16.37 11.41
C ARG A 274 15.83 15.45 11.71
N GLU A 275 15.89 14.89 12.91
CA GLU A 275 17.06 14.13 13.38
C GLU A 275 17.06 12.69 12.88
N TYR A 276 15.88 12.10 12.70
CA TYR A 276 15.72 10.68 12.35
C TYR A 276 14.78 10.44 11.16
N PRO A 277 14.91 11.16 10.03
CA PRO A 277 14.00 11.00 8.88
C PRO A 277 14.00 9.57 8.31
N GLU A 278 15.14 8.88 8.39
CA GLU A 278 15.32 7.50 7.93
C GLU A 278 14.49 6.48 8.74
N ARG A 279 14.20 6.74 10.02
CA ARG A 279 13.34 5.87 10.86
C ARG A 279 11.91 5.79 10.31
N PHE A 280 11.44 6.91 9.78
CA PHE A 280 10.09 7.01 9.24
C PHE A 280 9.97 6.48 7.82
N GLN A 281 11.08 6.14 7.15
CA GLN A 281 11.04 5.53 5.83
C GLN A 281 10.17 4.27 5.82
N LEU A 282 9.10 4.36 5.04
CA LEU A 282 8.24 3.24 4.79
C LEU A 282 8.80 2.46 3.60
N GLY A 283 9.56 1.39 3.88
CA GLY A 283 10.08 0.52 2.84
C GLY A 283 8.98 -0.05 1.92
N LYS A 284 9.37 -0.53 0.73
CA LYS A 284 8.45 -1.15 -0.27
C LYS A 284 7.67 -2.37 0.27
N ALA A 285 7.99 -2.85 1.47
CA ALA A 285 7.32 -3.97 2.13
C ALA A 285 6.40 -3.54 3.30
N LYS A 286 6.41 -2.26 3.71
CA LYS A 286 5.64 -1.81 4.88
C LYS A 286 4.16 -1.67 4.54
N ASP A 287 3.39 -2.57 5.13
CA ASP A 287 1.94 -2.66 5.04
C ASP A 287 1.34 -2.20 6.37
N LEU A 288 0.68 -1.03 6.40
CA LEU A 288 0.11 -0.47 7.65
C LEU A 288 -0.92 -1.36 8.33
N VAL A 289 -1.46 -2.36 7.62
CA VAL A 289 -2.36 -3.36 8.22
C VAL A 289 -1.56 -4.40 9.01
N ALA A 290 -0.37 -4.76 8.54
CA ALA A 290 0.48 -5.80 9.14
C ALA A 290 1.52 -5.24 10.12
N GLU A 291 2.11 -4.08 9.80
CA GLU A 291 3.21 -3.45 10.53
C GLU A 291 2.86 -1.98 10.77
N GLU A 292 2.96 -1.52 12.02
CA GLU A 292 2.89 -0.09 12.31
C GLU A 292 4.15 0.60 11.75
N SER A 293 4.01 1.85 11.34
CA SER A 293 5.18 2.66 11.09
C SER A 293 5.85 3.00 12.42
N GLU A 294 7.18 3.15 12.42
CA GLU A 294 7.91 3.66 13.60
C GLU A 294 7.34 5.01 14.06
N LEU A 295 6.83 5.81 13.10
CA LEU A 295 6.07 7.04 13.35
C LEU A 295 4.83 6.83 14.21
N VAL A 296 4.16 5.69 14.13
CA VAL A 296 2.95 5.42 14.90
C VAL A 296 3.29 4.85 16.27
N ASP A 297 4.31 3.99 16.37
CA ASP A 297 4.77 3.44 17.65
C ASP A 297 5.38 4.54 18.55
N GLU A 298 6.24 5.38 18.00
CA GLU A 298 6.95 6.44 18.75
C GLU A 298 5.98 7.48 19.32
N PHE A 299 4.96 7.83 18.53
CA PHE A 299 3.94 8.81 18.90
C PHE A 299 2.64 8.19 19.41
N GLY A 300 2.59 6.86 19.59
CA GLY A 300 1.39 6.14 20.03
C GLY A 300 0.93 6.49 21.44
N ASN A 301 1.90 6.87 22.30
CA ASN A 301 1.64 7.34 23.67
C ASN A 301 1.23 8.82 23.72
N SER A 302 1.50 9.59 22.67
CA SER A 302 1.07 10.97 22.49
C SER A 302 -0.41 10.97 22.05
N SER A 303 -1.28 10.50 22.96
CA SER A 303 -2.76 10.44 22.90
C SER A 303 -3.36 11.34 21.81
N ASP A 304 -4.18 10.89 20.86
CA ASP A 304 -5.02 11.61 19.85
C ASP A 304 -4.74 13.13 19.53
N GLN A 305 -3.51 13.61 19.75
CA GLN A 305 -2.99 14.97 19.61
C GLN A 305 -2.14 15.05 18.33
N ILE A 306 -1.74 13.89 17.83
CA ILE A 306 -1.22 13.64 16.50
C ILE A 306 -2.31 12.93 15.70
N ALA A 307 -2.46 13.35 14.46
CA ALA A 307 -3.25 12.65 13.47
C ALA A 307 -2.42 12.48 12.19
N PHE A 308 -2.81 11.50 11.40
CA PHE A 308 -2.18 11.21 10.12
C PHE A 308 -3.15 11.46 8.98
N PHE A 309 -2.65 12.07 7.92
CA PHE A 309 -3.37 12.22 6.67
C PHE A 309 -2.83 11.20 5.66
N LEU A 310 -3.65 10.24 5.23
CA LEU A 310 -3.22 9.24 4.25
C LEU A 310 -3.74 9.59 2.86
N VAL A 311 -2.86 9.56 1.86
CA VAL A 311 -3.24 9.75 0.46
C VAL A 311 -2.80 8.57 -0.38
N PHE A 312 -3.76 7.84 -0.92
CA PHE A 312 -3.48 6.85 -1.95
C PHE A 312 -3.39 7.52 -3.32
N TYR A 313 -2.36 7.19 -4.09
CA TYR A 313 -2.15 7.81 -5.40
C TYR A 313 -1.59 6.83 -6.43
N GLU A 314 -1.73 7.19 -7.70
CA GLU A 314 -1.07 6.52 -8.81
C GLU A 314 -0.25 7.55 -9.62
N GLU A 315 1.02 7.23 -9.87
CA GLU A 315 1.89 8.03 -10.73
C GLU A 315 2.02 7.36 -12.11
N LYS A 316 1.54 8.03 -13.16
CA LYS A 316 1.61 7.56 -14.55
C LYS A 316 2.01 8.70 -15.47
N GLN A 317 3.09 8.52 -16.24
CA GLN A 317 3.60 9.53 -17.19
C GLN A 317 3.78 10.92 -16.54
N ALA A 318 4.38 10.96 -15.35
CA ALA A 318 4.55 12.18 -14.55
C ALA A 318 3.23 12.89 -14.14
N SER A 319 2.06 12.25 -14.30
CA SER A 319 0.80 12.68 -13.70
C SER A 319 0.59 11.96 -12.37
N TRP A 320 0.26 12.73 -11.34
CA TRP A 320 0.03 12.24 -9.99
C TRP A 320 -1.47 12.28 -9.70
N LYS A 321 -2.11 11.10 -9.67
CA LYS A 321 -3.57 11.00 -9.53
C LYS A 321 -3.93 10.51 -8.15
N ILE A 322 -4.52 11.38 -7.35
CA ILE A 322 -5.15 11.03 -6.07
C ILE A 322 -6.24 10.00 -6.35
N GLN A 323 -6.22 8.90 -5.62
CA GLN A 323 -7.19 7.83 -5.73
C GLN A 323 -8.14 7.77 -4.52
N ALA A 324 -7.63 8.07 -3.34
CA ALA A 324 -8.41 8.22 -2.11
C ALA A 324 -7.61 9.01 -1.07
N GLU A 325 -8.32 9.65 -0.15
CA GLU A 325 -7.75 10.38 0.99
C GLU A 325 -8.44 9.89 2.26
N ILE A 326 -7.68 9.77 3.35
CA ILE A 326 -8.20 9.61 4.71
C ILE A 326 -7.74 10.85 5.48
N GLN A 327 -8.71 11.70 5.83
CA GLN A 327 -8.41 13.04 6.35
C GLN A 327 -7.76 13.03 7.74
N GLU A 328 -8.17 12.06 8.56
CA GLU A 328 -7.77 11.93 9.94
C GLU A 328 -7.69 10.44 10.30
N LEU A 329 -6.47 9.96 10.47
CA LEU A 329 -6.19 8.65 11.03
C LEU A 329 -5.46 8.85 12.37
N LEU A 330 -6.11 8.47 13.46
CA LEU A 330 -5.56 8.62 14.81
C LEU A 330 -4.67 7.42 15.17
N PRO A 331 -3.60 7.62 15.98
CA PRO A 331 -2.81 6.51 16.52
C PRO A 331 -3.67 5.45 17.23
N SER A 332 -4.69 5.88 17.98
CA SER A 332 -5.64 4.97 18.65
C SER A 332 -6.37 4.03 17.70
N ARG A 333 -6.66 4.45 16.46
CA ARG A 333 -7.25 3.58 15.45
C ARG A 333 -6.26 2.52 14.99
N LEU A 334 -5.01 2.90 14.73
CA LEU A 334 -3.95 1.96 14.32
C LEU A 334 -3.67 0.91 15.40
N HIS A 335 -3.62 1.33 16.67
CA HIS A 335 -3.49 0.38 17.79
C HIS A 335 -4.66 -0.61 17.88
N ARG A 336 -5.90 -0.18 17.58
CA ARG A 336 -7.04 -1.12 17.48
C ARG A 336 -6.86 -2.11 16.34
N LEU A 337 -6.36 -1.67 15.18
CA LEU A 337 -6.06 -2.54 14.04
C LEU A 337 -4.96 -3.56 14.39
N LYS A 338 -3.89 -3.12 15.08
CA LYS A 338 -2.81 -3.98 15.58
C LYS A 338 -3.29 -4.99 16.61
N ALA A 339 -4.04 -4.55 17.62
CA ALA A 339 -4.61 -5.44 18.63
C ALA A 339 -5.55 -6.49 18.02
N ALA A 340 -6.35 -6.11 17.02
CA ALA A 340 -7.17 -7.05 16.27
C ALA A 340 -6.33 -8.07 15.51
N ARG A 341 -5.24 -7.65 14.85
CA ARG A 341 -4.31 -8.54 14.14
C ARG A 341 -3.64 -9.52 15.09
N GLU A 342 -3.12 -9.04 16.22
CA GLU A 342 -2.47 -9.88 17.23
C GLU A 342 -3.41 -10.93 17.81
N LYS A 343 -4.70 -10.61 17.96
CA LYS A 343 -5.72 -11.61 18.35
C LYS A 343 -5.87 -12.72 17.31
N ILE A 344 -5.83 -12.39 16.01
CA ILE A 344 -5.88 -13.39 14.94
C ILE A 344 -4.61 -14.23 14.89
N GLU A 345 -3.45 -13.62 15.08
CA GLU A 345 -2.15 -14.33 15.09
C GLU A 345 -2.00 -15.30 16.26
N LYS A 346 -2.65 -15.03 17.40
CA LYS A 346 -2.65 -15.90 18.58
C LYS A 346 -3.75 -16.96 18.56
N ALA A 347 -4.67 -16.92 17.59
CA ALA A 347 -5.81 -17.83 17.52
C ALA A 347 -5.34 -19.24 17.12
N LEU A 348 -5.40 -20.19 18.07
CA LEU A 348 -4.90 -21.57 17.90
C LEU A 348 -5.55 -22.30 16.72
N ASP A 349 -6.83 -22.05 16.47
CA ASP A 349 -7.58 -22.64 15.36
C ASP A 349 -7.14 -22.14 13.97
N LEU A 350 -6.37 -21.04 13.93
CA LEU A 350 -5.77 -20.46 12.72
C LEU A 350 -4.25 -20.69 12.63
N THR A 351 -3.62 -21.21 13.67
CA THR A 351 -2.19 -21.57 13.65
C THR A 351 -1.99 -22.87 12.85
N LYS A 352 -0.92 -22.98 12.06
CA LYS A 352 -0.58 -24.23 11.37
C LYS A 352 0.30 -25.08 12.26
N GLU A 353 0.13 -26.39 12.13
CA GLU A 353 1.01 -27.38 12.73
C GLU A 353 2.48 -27.10 12.36
N GLY A 354 3.34 -26.97 13.37
CA GLY A 354 4.76 -26.66 13.22
C GLY A 354 5.09 -25.19 12.91
N GLU A 355 4.12 -24.28 12.83
CA GLU A 355 4.38 -22.83 12.71
C GLU A 355 4.46 -22.20 14.11
N THR A 356 5.53 -21.43 14.37
CA THR A 356 5.72 -20.67 15.63
C THR A 356 4.97 -19.34 15.65
N LYS A 357 4.44 -18.90 14.50
CA LYS A 357 3.62 -17.69 14.33
C LYS A 357 2.32 -18.06 13.63
N GLY A 358 1.18 -17.58 14.14
CA GLY A 358 -0.12 -17.81 13.52
C GLY A 358 -0.39 -16.96 12.28
N LEU A 359 -1.67 -16.86 11.90
CA LEU A 359 -2.08 -16.16 10.68
C LEU A 359 -1.97 -14.64 10.83
N THR A 360 -1.08 -14.01 10.05
CA THR A 360 -0.99 -12.54 9.93
C THR A 360 -1.98 -11.99 8.90
N ILE A 361 -2.76 -10.99 9.29
CA ILE A 361 -3.62 -10.23 8.37
C ILE A 361 -2.87 -9.00 7.87
N SER A 362 -2.88 -8.82 6.54
CA SER A 362 -2.20 -7.73 5.84
C SER A 362 -3.09 -7.20 4.70
N ALA A 363 -2.77 -6.06 4.10
CA ALA A 363 -3.44 -5.58 2.89
C ALA A 363 -3.35 -6.60 1.73
N LEU A 364 -2.32 -7.45 1.69
CA LEU A 364 -2.26 -8.55 0.73
C LEU A 364 -3.37 -9.59 0.97
N THR A 365 -3.70 -9.88 2.24
CA THR A 365 -4.85 -10.71 2.59
C THR A 365 -6.14 -10.11 2.04
N PHE A 366 -6.38 -8.81 2.24
CA PHE A 366 -7.53 -8.11 1.63
C PHE A 366 -7.53 -8.25 0.10
N LYS A 367 -6.39 -7.99 -0.56
CA LYS A 367 -6.26 -8.09 -2.02
C LYS A 367 -6.58 -9.49 -2.55
N ASN A 368 -6.14 -10.53 -1.85
CA ASN A 368 -6.37 -11.92 -2.23
C ASN A 368 -7.87 -12.27 -2.32
N PHE A 369 -8.69 -11.64 -1.47
CA PHE A 369 -10.15 -11.84 -1.42
C PHE A 369 -10.94 -10.86 -2.29
N THR A 370 -10.39 -9.71 -2.67
CA THR A 370 -11.01 -8.85 -3.70
C THR A 370 -10.88 -9.39 -5.14
N SER A 371 -10.04 -10.41 -5.33
CA SER A 371 -9.72 -10.96 -6.66
C SER A 371 -10.75 -12.00 -7.10
N LYS A 372 -11.76 -11.58 -7.87
CA LYS A 372 -12.79 -12.46 -8.45
C LYS A 372 -12.41 -13.00 -9.84
N PRO A 373 -12.91 -14.20 -10.21
CA PRO A 373 -12.90 -14.64 -11.61
C PRO A 373 -13.56 -13.56 -12.49
N PHE A 374 -12.91 -13.20 -13.61
CA PHE A 374 -13.38 -12.21 -14.59
C PHE A 374 -13.42 -10.74 -14.15
N ALA A 375 -13.08 -10.41 -12.90
CA ALA A 375 -12.95 -9.01 -12.49
C ALA A 375 -11.76 -8.34 -13.18
N SER A 376 -11.96 -7.12 -13.66
CA SER A 376 -10.87 -6.31 -14.20
C SER A 376 -9.90 -5.90 -13.10
N LYS A 377 -8.63 -5.65 -13.47
CA LYS A 377 -7.62 -5.12 -12.55
C LYS A 377 -8.09 -3.83 -11.85
N LYS A 378 -8.90 -3.02 -12.54
CA LYS A 378 -9.45 -1.77 -12.00
C LYS A 378 -10.47 -2.02 -10.89
N GLU A 379 -11.38 -2.97 -11.08
CA GLU A 379 -12.40 -3.33 -10.07
C GLU A 379 -11.77 -3.91 -8.80
N ILE A 380 -10.77 -4.78 -8.95
CA ILE A 380 -10.03 -5.36 -7.83
C ILE A 380 -9.36 -4.23 -7.02
N LYS A 381 -8.63 -3.33 -7.70
CA LYS A 381 -7.98 -2.18 -7.05
C LYS A 381 -8.97 -1.26 -6.34
N ASN A 382 -10.11 -0.96 -6.97
CA ASN A 382 -11.12 -0.09 -6.38
C ASN A 382 -11.76 -0.72 -5.13
N THR A 383 -12.09 -2.02 -5.19
CA THR A 383 -12.65 -2.73 -4.03
C THR A 383 -11.65 -2.76 -2.88
N LEU A 384 -10.40 -3.10 -3.16
CA LEU A 384 -9.32 -3.09 -2.17
C LEU A 384 -9.17 -1.72 -1.52
N ARG A 385 -9.10 -0.65 -2.33
CA ARG A 385 -8.98 0.73 -1.83
C ARG A 385 -10.17 1.11 -0.95
N ASN A 386 -11.39 0.77 -1.36
CA ASN A 386 -12.59 1.06 -0.58
C ASN A 386 -12.57 0.35 0.78
N TRP A 387 -12.13 -0.91 0.81
CA TRP A 387 -11.98 -1.67 2.07
C TRP A 387 -10.89 -1.09 2.96
N LEU A 388 -9.72 -0.74 2.42
CA LEU A 388 -8.64 -0.12 3.18
C LEU A 388 -9.05 1.25 3.73
N VAL A 389 -9.69 2.10 2.93
CA VAL A 389 -10.19 3.40 3.38
C VAL A 389 -11.20 3.24 4.51
N ALA A 390 -12.20 2.35 4.35
CA ALA A 390 -13.17 2.08 5.41
C ALA A 390 -12.51 1.50 6.68
N LEU A 391 -11.52 0.61 6.52
CA LEU A 391 -10.74 0.05 7.62
C LEU A 391 -10.01 1.15 8.40
N PHE A 392 -9.30 2.06 7.73
CA PHE A 392 -8.57 3.13 8.41
C PHE A 392 -9.49 4.21 9.00
N GLU A 393 -10.61 4.53 8.35
CA GLU A 393 -11.58 5.50 8.88
C GLU A 393 -12.49 4.94 9.98
N GLY A 394 -12.45 3.62 10.23
CA GLY A 394 -13.38 2.99 11.17
C GLY A 394 -14.83 2.95 10.69
N ARG A 395 -15.02 2.96 9.36
CA ARG A 395 -16.35 2.83 8.74
C ARG A 395 -16.69 1.37 8.46
N THR A 396 -17.97 1.05 8.58
CA THR A 396 -18.50 -0.25 8.21
C THR A 396 -18.68 -0.36 6.70
N VAL A 397 -18.39 -1.52 6.13
CA VAL A 397 -18.80 -1.90 4.77
C VAL A 397 -19.96 -2.90 4.82
N ASP A 398 -20.63 -3.08 3.69
CA ASP A 398 -21.73 -4.05 3.59
C ASP A 398 -21.23 -5.47 3.86
N SER A 399 -21.74 -6.09 4.92
CA SER A 399 -21.26 -7.38 5.42
C SER A 399 -21.59 -8.53 4.47
N ARG A 400 -22.70 -8.43 3.73
CA ARG A 400 -23.07 -9.40 2.69
C ARG A 400 -22.11 -9.34 1.52
N HIS A 401 -21.80 -8.14 1.03
CA HIS A 401 -20.82 -7.92 -0.03
C HIS A 401 -19.44 -8.41 0.39
N PHE A 402 -19.00 -8.14 1.62
CA PHE A 402 -17.73 -8.64 2.14
C PHE A 402 -17.68 -10.16 2.16
N LEU A 403 -18.70 -10.81 2.72
CA LEU A 403 -18.81 -12.28 2.76
C LEU A 403 -18.84 -12.89 1.35
N HIS A 404 -19.56 -12.28 0.42
CA HIS A 404 -19.63 -12.71 -0.97
C HIS A 404 -18.23 -12.82 -1.60
N HIS A 405 -17.34 -11.85 -1.36
CA HIS A 405 -15.94 -11.93 -1.83
C HIS A 405 -15.16 -13.09 -1.20
N LEU A 406 -15.34 -13.34 0.10
CA LEU A 406 -14.72 -14.48 0.77
C LEU A 406 -15.18 -15.81 0.14
N VAL A 407 -16.49 -15.97 -0.02
CA VAL A 407 -17.10 -17.20 -0.56
C VAL A 407 -16.76 -17.39 -2.03
N ASP A 408 -16.81 -16.35 -2.85
CA ASP A 408 -16.40 -16.39 -4.26
C ASP A 408 -14.97 -16.95 -4.40
N LYS A 409 -14.06 -16.49 -3.54
CA LYS A 409 -12.67 -16.97 -3.53
C LYS A 409 -12.59 -18.45 -3.15
N LEU A 410 -13.30 -18.88 -2.11
CA LEU A 410 -13.33 -20.28 -1.67
C LEU A 410 -13.90 -21.20 -2.75
N VAL A 411 -15.00 -20.79 -3.38
CA VAL A 411 -15.64 -21.50 -4.49
C VAL A 411 -14.68 -21.59 -5.68
N ALA A 412 -14.03 -20.49 -6.06
CA ALA A 412 -13.06 -20.48 -7.16
C ALA A 412 -11.85 -21.39 -6.86
N THR A 413 -11.29 -21.32 -5.65
CA THR A 413 -10.19 -22.19 -5.21
C THR A 413 -10.58 -23.66 -5.27
N GLY A 414 -11.80 -24.02 -4.84
CA GLY A 414 -12.32 -25.38 -4.93
C GLY A 414 -12.54 -25.88 -6.36
N LYS A 415 -13.01 -25.01 -7.27
CA LYS A 415 -13.22 -25.38 -8.69
C LYS A 415 -11.91 -25.68 -9.43
N GLY A 416 -10.83 -24.96 -9.14
CA GLY A 416 -9.58 -25.10 -9.88
C GLY A 416 -8.81 -26.36 -9.52
N LYS A 417 -8.43 -27.15 -10.54
CA LYS A 417 -7.72 -28.43 -10.38
C LYS A 417 -6.40 -28.29 -9.60
N GLU A 418 -5.65 -27.23 -9.90
CA GLU A 418 -4.38 -26.89 -9.23
C GLU A 418 -4.57 -26.10 -7.94
N THR A 419 -5.67 -25.35 -7.81
CA THR A 419 -5.88 -24.47 -6.66
C THR A 419 -6.54 -25.19 -5.49
N ARG A 420 -7.29 -26.27 -5.72
CA ARG A 420 -8.02 -27.00 -4.67
C ARG A 420 -7.14 -27.48 -3.50
N LYS A 421 -5.85 -27.72 -3.75
CA LYS A 421 -4.87 -28.09 -2.71
C LYS A 421 -4.63 -26.98 -1.69
N TYR A 422 -4.95 -25.73 -2.05
CA TYR A 422 -4.83 -24.56 -1.18
C TYR A 422 -6.13 -24.24 -0.43
N LEU A 423 -7.23 -24.99 -0.63
CA LEU A 423 -8.53 -24.68 -0.03
C LEU A 423 -8.46 -24.54 1.50
N THR A 424 -7.71 -25.42 2.17
CA THR A 424 -7.49 -25.31 3.62
C THR A 424 -6.84 -24.00 4.03
N ASN A 425 -5.78 -23.59 3.33
CA ASN A 425 -5.12 -22.32 3.64
C ASN A 425 -5.99 -21.11 3.27
N THR A 426 -6.70 -21.15 2.14
CA THR A 426 -7.65 -20.09 1.77
C THR A 426 -8.79 -19.98 2.77
N THR A 427 -9.29 -21.09 3.31
CA THR A 427 -10.34 -21.08 4.35
C THR A 427 -9.83 -20.47 5.64
N ARG A 428 -8.61 -20.81 6.04
CA ARG A 428 -7.91 -20.20 7.19
C ARG A 428 -7.79 -18.69 7.02
N GLU A 429 -7.29 -18.22 5.88
CA GLU A 429 -7.17 -16.80 5.58
C GLU A 429 -8.54 -16.09 5.55
N ALA A 430 -9.57 -16.75 5.01
CA ALA A 430 -10.92 -16.20 4.94
C ALA A 430 -11.56 -16.03 6.32
N LEU A 431 -11.43 -17.04 7.19
CA LEU A 431 -11.92 -16.99 8.57
C LEU A 431 -11.16 -15.94 9.38
N GLY A 432 -9.83 -15.89 9.26
CA GLY A 432 -9.02 -14.86 9.91
C GLY A 432 -9.38 -13.45 9.46
N LEU A 433 -9.56 -13.23 8.16
CA LEU A 433 -9.96 -11.94 7.62
C LEU A 433 -11.39 -11.55 8.05
N TYR A 434 -12.33 -12.51 8.11
CA TYR A 434 -13.68 -12.28 8.61
C TYR A 434 -13.68 -11.84 10.08
N ARG A 435 -12.97 -12.57 10.95
CA ARG A 435 -12.83 -12.21 12.37
C ARG A 435 -12.10 -10.88 12.56
N TYR A 436 -11.05 -10.62 11.77
CA TYR A 436 -10.37 -9.33 11.79
C TYR A 436 -11.31 -8.19 11.42
N ALA A 437 -12.14 -8.37 10.39
CA ALA A 437 -13.11 -7.37 9.98
C ALA A 437 -14.18 -7.10 11.06
N LEU A 438 -14.58 -8.12 11.83
CA LEU A 438 -15.45 -7.93 13.01
C LEU A 438 -14.75 -7.17 14.14
N LEU A 439 -13.54 -7.61 14.53
CA LEU A 439 -12.77 -7.00 15.61
C LEU A 439 -12.44 -5.52 15.36
N THR A 440 -12.29 -5.15 14.09
CA THR A 440 -11.98 -3.77 13.68
C THR A 440 -13.23 -2.93 13.41
N GLY A 441 -14.42 -3.52 13.45
CA GLY A 441 -15.69 -2.87 13.08
C GLY A 441 -15.84 -2.57 11.60
N LEU A 442 -15.02 -3.18 10.73
CA LEU A 442 -15.16 -3.07 9.28
C LEU A 442 -16.44 -3.74 8.80
N ILE A 443 -16.85 -4.85 9.41
CA ILE A 443 -18.17 -5.46 9.22
C ILE A 443 -18.86 -5.60 10.57
N MET A 444 -20.18 -5.71 10.55
CA MET A 444 -21.01 -5.87 11.74
C MET A 444 -21.83 -7.14 11.61
N THR A 445 -21.96 -7.89 12.69
CA THR A 445 -22.98 -8.94 12.77
C THR A 445 -24.34 -8.36 13.14
N GLU A 446 -25.40 -9.06 12.73
CA GLU A 446 -26.74 -8.78 13.25
C GLU A 446 -26.71 -8.86 14.79
N ARG A 447 -27.39 -7.94 15.48
CA ARG A 447 -27.35 -7.85 16.96
C ARG A 447 -27.58 -9.22 17.59
N LYS A 448 -26.78 -9.56 18.62
CA LYS A 448 -26.92 -10.76 19.45
C LYS A 448 -28.32 -10.80 20.08
N THR A 449 -29.28 -11.46 19.43
CA THR A 449 -30.30 -12.18 20.19
C THR A 449 -29.59 -13.38 20.79
N MET A 450 -29.67 -13.56 22.12
CA MET A 450 -29.26 -14.83 22.73
C MET A 450 -30.03 -15.93 22.01
N VAL A 451 -29.31 -16.73 21.23
CA VAL A 451 -29.86 -17.94 20.65
C VAL A 451 -29.64 -19.03 21.66
N ASP A 452 -30.74 -19.69 22.04
CA ASP A 452 -30.74 -20.88 22.87
C ASP A 452 -30.19 -22.03 22.02
N LEU A 453 -28.85 -22.16 22.01
CA LEU A 453 -28.17 -23.26 21.34
C LEU A 453 -28.20 -24.49 22.26
N PRO A 454 -28.37 -25.70 21.70
CA PRO A 454 -28.23 -26.93 22.48
C PRO A 454 -26.87 -27.00 23.19
N GLU A 455 -26.82 -27.63 24.37
CA GLU A 455 -25.57 -27.99 25.01
C GLU A 455 -24.86 -29.06 24.19
N PHE A 456 -23.75 -28.67 23.56
CA PHE A 456 -22.93 -29.54 22.72
C PHE A 456 -21.74 -30.06 23.53
N ASN A 457 -21.59 -31.38 23.60
CA ASN A 457 -20.58 -32.04 24.46
C ASN A 457 -19.27 -32.36 23.71
N SER A 458 -19.23 -32.24 22.38
CA SER A 458 -18.02 -32.54 21.61
C SER A 458 -16.97 -31.43 21.67
N VAL A 459 -15.76 -31.75 21.18
CA VAL A 459 -14.71 -30.76 20.90
C VAL A 459 -15.20 -29.62 19.99
N TYR A 460 -16.10 -29.92 19.05
CA TYR A 460 -16.68 -28.91 18.16
C TYR A 460 -17.75 -28.09 18.87
N GLY A 461 -18.48 -28.71 19.80
CA GLY A 461 -19.39 -28.03 20.71
C GLY A 461 -18.69 -26.94 21.53
N ARG A 462 -17.55 -27.28 22.17
CA ARG A 462 -16.72 -26.31 22.88
C ARG A 462 -16.28 -25.14 21.98
N TYR A 463 -15.78 -25.44 20.79
CA TYR A 463 -15.41 -24.43 19.80
C TYR A 463 -16.59 -23.51 19.40
N ILE A 464 -17.79 -24.06 19.22
CA ILE A 464 -18.99 -23.25 18.93
C ILE A 464 -19.28 -22.25 20.06
N HIS A 465 -19.18 -22.68 21.32
CA HIS A 465 -19.40 -21.83 22.49
C HIS A 465 -18.36 -20.71 22.62
N GLU A 466 -17.11 -20.97 22.22
CA GLU A 466 -16.04 -19.95 22.23
C GLU A 466 -16.17 -18.93 21.08
N HIS A 467 -16.96 -19.24 20.04
CA HIS A 467 -17.12 -18.44 18.82
C HIS A 467 -18.57 -18.03 18.53
N LEU A 468 -19.33 -17.65 19.57
CA LEU A 468 -20.73 -17.20 19.46
C LEU A 468 -20.90 -15.88 18.67
N ASP A 469 -19.81 -15.17 18.38
CA ASP A 469 -19.80 -14.03 17.47
C ASP A 469 -20.02 -14.45 16.01
N PHE A 470 -19.68 -15.69 15.66
CA PHE A 470 -19.96 -16.30 14.35
C PHE A 470 -21.19 -17.23 14.40
N PHE A 471 -21.28 -18.12 15.40
CA PHE A 471 -22.35 -19.10 15.54
C PHE A 471 -23.62 -18.52 16.15
N THR A 472 -24.16 -17.51 15.49
CA THR A 472 -25.29 -16.71 15.99
C THR A 472 -26.66 -17.35 15.75
N LYS A 473 -26.75 -18.41 14.94
CA LYS A 473 -28.00 -19.10 14.59
C LYS A 473 -27.76 -20.61 14.47
N PRO A 474 -28.77 -21.47 14.76
CA PRO A 474 -28.61 -22.93 14.62
C PRO A 474 -28.17 -23.35 13.22
N GLU A 475 -28.57 -22.63 12.17
CA GLU A 475 -28.21 -22.96 10.78
C GLU A 475 -26.71 -22.82 10.52
N PHE A 476 -26.02 -21.87 11.17
CA PHE A 476 -24.56 -21.76 11.11
C PHE A 476 -23.89 -22.97 11.74
N VAL A 477 -24.39 -23.39 12.91
CA VAL A 477 -23.90 -24.55 13.64
C VAL A 477 -24.07 -25.82 12.82
N THR A 478 -25.28 -26.05 12.28
CA THR A 478 -25.55 -27.21 11.43
C THR A 478 -24.69 -27.23 10.19
N ALA A 479 -24.57 -26.10 9.46
CA ALA A 479 -23.71 -26.04 8.29
C ALA A 479 -22.24 -26.38 8.61
N PHE A 480 -21.71 -25.84 9.72
CA PHE A 480 -20.37 -26.13 10.20
C PHE A 480 -20.17 -27.61 10.59
N LEU A 481 -21.06 -28.16 11.42
CA LEU A 481 -20.99 -29.55 11.87
C LEU A 481 -21.15 -30.54 10.70
N SER A 482 -22.02 -30.26 9.71
CA SER A 482 -22.08 -31.03 8.45
C SER A 482 -20.74 -30.98 7.71
N GLY A 483 -20.07 -29.83 7.70
CA GLY A 483 -18.71 -29.69 7.16
C GLY A 483 -17.70 -30.59 7.87
N CYS A 484 -17.68 -30.56 9.21
CA CYS A 484 -16.84 -31.44 10.02
C CYS A 484 -17.12 -32.92 9.72
N TYR A 485 -18.39 -33.30 9.61
CA TYR A 485 -18.80 -34.66 9.33
C TYR A 485 -18.31 -35.16 7.97
N VAL A 486 -18.43 -34.30 6.96
CA VAL A 486 -17.95 -34.59 5.61
C VAL A 486 -16.42 -34.65 5.56
N SER A 487 -15.70 -33.83 6.35
CA SER A 487 -14.23 -33.90 6.46
C SER A 487 -13.75 -35.25 7.00
N VAL A 488 -14.39 -35.69 8.09
CA VAL A 488 -14.12 -36.98 8.71
C VAL A 488 -14.39 -38.12 7.72
N THR A 489 -15.54 -38.07 7.05
CA THR A 489 -15.92 -39.06 6.03
C THR A 489 -14.93 -39.10 4.88
N ALA A 490 -14.49 -37.93 4.39
CA ALA A 490 -13.50 -37.83 3.32
C ALA A 490 -12.15 -38.42 3.76
N SER A 491 -11.76 -38.22 5.02
CA SER A 491 -10.53 -38.76 5.59
C SER A 491 -10.56 -40.30 5.71
N VAL A 492 -11.67 -40.87 6.18
CA VAL A 492 -11.88 -42.33 6.19
C VAL A 492 -11.85 -42.88 4.77
N GLN A 493 -12.61 -42.26 3.87
CA GLN A 493 -12.65 -42.65 2.46
C GLN A 493 -11.26 -42.61 1.81
N LYS A 494 -10.42 -41.62 2.13
CA LYS A 494 -9.05 -41.54 1.62
C LYS A 494 -8.19 -42.71 2.13
N LYS A 495 -8.27 -43.05 3.41
CA LYS A 495 -7.53 -44.16 4.02
C LYS A 495 -7.93 -45.50 3.38
N GLU A 496 -9.22 -45.75 3.23
CA GLU A 496 -9.76 -46.99 2.64
C GLU A 496 -9.48 -47.13 1.14
N ARG A 497 -9.54 -46.03 0.37
CA ARG A 497 -9.29 -46.06 -1.09
C ARG A 497 -7.85 -46.32 -1.48
N THR A 498 -6.90 -46.17 -0.56
CA THR A 498 -5.52 -46.61 -0.79
C THR A 498 -5.41 -48.13 -0.92
N LEU A 499 -6.44 -48.90 -0.54
CA LEU A 499 -6.44 -50.36 -0.57
C LEU A 499 -7.13 -50.97 -1.81
N GLU A 500 -8.13 -50.31 -2.40
CA GLU A 500 -8.82 -50.83 -3.60
C GLU A 500 -9.28 -49.67 -4.52
N SER A 501 -8.83 -49.70 -5.78
CA SER A 501 -9.12 -48.67 -6.77
C SER A 501 -10.54 -48.79 -7.33
N LYS A 502 -11.27 -47.67 -7.34
CA LYS A 502 -12.21 -47.29 -8.42
C LYS A 502 -12.40 -45.78 -8.41
N GLU A 503 -12.14 -45.18 -9.57
CA GLU A 503 -12.35 -43.76 -9.85
C GLU A 503 -13.85 -43.39 -9.75
N ASP A 504 -14.11 -42.11 -9.45
CA ASP A 504 -15.39 -41.39 -9.53
C ASP A 504 -16.35 -41.16 -8.34
N THR A 505 -16.28 -41.83 -7.20
CA THR A 505 -17.29 -41.64 -6.11
C THR A 505 -16.83 -40.85 -4.89
N SER A 506 -15.92 -39.87 -5.04
CA SER A 506 -15.46 -39.08 -3.87
C SER A 506 -16.55 -38.15 -3.36
N ILE A 507 -16.78 -38.12 -2.03
CA ILE A 507 -17.77 -37.20 -1.42
C ILE A 507 -17.40 -35.73 -1.69
N VAL A 508 -16.11 -35.45 -1.82
CA VAL A 508 -15.56 -34.11 -2.10
C VAL A 508 -16.09 -33.54 -3.42
N LYS A 509 -16.28 -34.36 -4.46
CA LYS A 509 -16.82 -33.90 -5.76
C LYS A 509 -18.25 -33.34 -5.67
N LYS A 510 -19.00 -33.69 -4.62
CA LYS A 510 -20.41 -33.30 -4.49
C LYS A 510 -20.56 -31.82 -4.11
N PHE A 511 -19.65 -31.26 -3.32
CA PHE A 511 -19.73 -29.88 -2.81
C PHE A 511 -18.58 -28.97 -3.28
N LEU A 512 -17.42 -29.53 -3.63
CA LEU A 512 -16.22 -28.73 -3.93
C LEU A 512 -16.49 -27.76 -5.08
N GLY A 513 -16.25 -26.47 -4.83
CA GLY A 513 -16.44 -25.42 -5.83
C GLY A 513 -17.90 -25.10 -6.14
N LYS A 514 -18.83 -25.37 -5.22
CA LYS A 514 -20.25 -25.03 -5.38
C LYS A 514 -20.73 -24.16 -4.21
N LEU A 515 -21.71 -23.30 -4.49
CA LEU A 515 -22.53 -22.70 -3.44
C LEU A 515 -23.47 -23.78 -2.89
N LEU A 516 -23.57 -23.84 -1.56
CA LEU A 516 -24.32 -24.84 -0.83
C LEU A 516 -25.60 -24.21 -0.26
N SER A 517 -26.69 -24.94 -0.40
CA SER A 517 -27.99 -24.65 0.21
C SER A 517 -28.34 -25.70 1.26
N LYS A 518 -29.39 -25.48 2.06
CA LYS A 518 -29.96 -26.49 2.98
C LYS A 518 -30.15 -27.86 2.29
N LYS A 519 -30.70 -27.86 1.07
CA LYS A 519 -30.93 -29.09 0.30
C LYS A 519 -29.62 -29.82 -0.01
N ASN A 520 -28.54 -29.08 -0.28
CA ASN A 520 -27.23 -29.68 -0.50
C ASN A 520 -26.69 -30.32 0.77
N LEU A 521 -26.82 -29.65 1.92
CA LEU A 521 -26.36 -30.20 3.21
C LEU A 521 -27.10 -31.48 3.59
N ILE A 522 -28.44 -31.50 3.48
CA ILE A 522 -29.25 -32.71 3.74
C ILE A 522 -28.78 -33.89 2.86
N GLN A 523 -28.49 -33.62 1.59
CA GLN A 523 -28.02 -34.68 0.68
C GLN A 523 -26.61 -35.14 1.04
N LEU A 524 -25.71 -34.21 1.39
CA LEU A 524 -24.34 -34.53 1.79
C LEU A 524 -24.29 -35.34 3.08
N ASP A 525 -25.15 -35.05 4.04
CA ASP A 525 -25.21 -35.79 5.31
C ASP A 525 -25.67 -37.24 5.08
N LYS A 526 -26.70 -37.45 4.23
CA LYS A 526 -27.11 -38.80 3.81
C LYS A 526 -25.98 -39.54 3.10
N ASP A 527 -25.35 -38.88 2.13
CA ASP A 527 -24.25 -39.46 1.36
C ASP A 527 -23.02 -39.79 2.22
N ALA A 528 -22.75 -38.99 3.26
CA ALA A 528 -21.68 -39.21 4.20
C ALA A 528 -21.97 -40.42 5.11
N HIS A 529 -23.21 -40.50 5.61
CA HIS A 529 -23.69 -41.62 6.40
C HIS A 529 -23.59 -42.94 5.64
N ASP A 530 -24.13 -43.01 4.42
CA ASP A 530 -24.11 -44.20 3.59
C ASP A 530 -22.67 -44.69 3.32
N LYS A 531 -21.74 -43.75 3.10
CA LYS A 531 -20.33 -44.07 2.89
C LYS A 531 -19.65 -44.61 4.13
N LEU A 532 -19.86 -43.99 5.30
CA LEU A 532 -19.27 -44.50 6.54
C LEU A 532 -19.84 -45.87 6.90
N ALA A 533 -21.13 -46.10 6.66
CA ALA A 533 -21.77 -47.40 6.88
C ALA A 533 -21.17 -48.49 5.98
N TYR A 534 -20.87 -48.15 4.72
CA TYR A 534 -20.21 -49.03 3.76
C TYR A 534 -18.79 -49.44 4.18
N TYR A 535 -17.97 -48.51 4.71
CA TYR A 535 -16.57 -48.79 5.04
C TYR A 535 -16.37 -49.61 6.35
N SER A 536 -17.29 -49.58 7.32
CA SER A 536 -17.53 -50.63 8.34
C SER A 536 -18.42 -50.11 9.48
N LYS A 537 -19.22 -51.01 10.09
CA LYS A 537 -20.07 -50.72 11.26
C LYS A 537 -19.29 -50.15 12.46
N ASN A 538 -18.03 -50.54 12.67
CA ASN A 538 -17.20 -50.06 13.79
C ASN A 538 -16.72 -48.61 13.59
N LYS A 539 -16.48 -48.18 12.35
CA LYS A 539 -16.11 -46.78 12.03
C LYS A 539 -17.31 -45.84 12.09
N LEU A 540 -18.49 -46.33 11.70
CA LEU A 540 -19.75 -45.61 11.92
C LEU A 540 -19.98 -45.36 13.43
N LYS A 541 -19.70 -46.36 14.27
CA LYS A 541 -19.85 -46.26 15.74
C LYS A 541 -18.92 -45.23 16.37
N TYR A 542 -17.64 -45.21 15.99
CA TYR A 542 -16.65 -44.23 16.47
C TYR A 542 -16.99 -42.78 16.07
N HIS A 543 -17.53 -42.57 14.87
CA HIS A 543 -17.88 -41.23 14.40
C HIS A 543 -19.24 -40.75 14.90
N ALA A 544 -20.21 -41.64 15.04
CA ALA A 544 -21.52 -41.34 15.63
C ALA A 544 -21.39 -40.89 17.10
N THR A 545 -20.40 -41.39 17.84
CA THR A 545 -20.19 -41.05 19.27
C THR A 545 -19.46 -39.71 19.51
N VAL A 546 -18.83 -39.10 18.50
CA VAL A 546 -18.01 -37.87 18.70
C VAL A 546 -18.64 -36.61 18.12
N LEU A 547 -19.35 -36.72 16.98
CA LEU A 547 -19.93 -35.57 16.27
C LEU A 547 -21.44 -35.76 15.98
N GLY A 548 -21.89 -37.03 15.92
CA GLY A 548 -23.23 -37.37 15.45
C GLY A 548 -24.32 -36.74 16.32
N GLU A 549 -24.20 -36.81 17.64
CA GLU A 549 -25.17 -36.25 18.58
C GLU A 549 -25.36 -34.74 18.39
N ASP A 550 -24.26 -33.96 18.47
CA ASP A 550 -24.29 -32.51 18.27
C ASP A 550 -24.87 -32.13 16.89
N LEU A 551 -24.50 -32.86 15.83
CA LEU A 551 -25.02 -32.61 14.49
C LEU A 551 -26.54 -32.85 14.42
N TYR A 552 -27.04 -33.97 14.95
CA TYR A 552 -28.48 -34.25 14.96
C TYR A 552 -29.26 -33.25 15.83
N GLN A 553 -28.74 -32.90 17.00
CA GLN A 553 -29.34 -31.87 17.85
C GLN A 553 -29.40 -30.52 17.13
N SER A 554 -28.35 -30.14 16.40
CA SER A 554 -28.34 -28.90 15.61
C SER A 554 -29.40 -28.91 14.49
N TRP A 555 -29.59 -30.05 13.81
CA TRP A 555 -30.63 -30.21 12.78
C TRP A 555 -32.04 -30.10 13.37
N VAL A 556 -32.25 -30.64 14.57
CA VAL A 556 -33.51 -30.48 15.31
C VAL A 556 -33.74 -29.01 15.68
N ALA A 557 -32.72 -28.33 16.19
CA ALA A 557 -32.79 -26.92 16.58
C ALA A 557 -33.06 -25.97 15.39
N CYS A 558 -32.57 -26.29 14.19
CA CYS A 558 -32.89 -25.52 12.97
C CYS A 558 -34.38 -25.56 12.61
N GLY A 559 -35.07 -26.67 12.91
CA GLY A 559 -36.44 -26.89 12.50
C GLY A 559 -36.66 -26.76 10.98
N GLN A 560 -37.83 -26.24 10.59
CA GLN A 560 -38.23 -26.12 9.18
C GLN A 560 -37.61 -24.91 8.48
N ASN A 561 -37.36 -23.84 9.22
CA ASN A 561 -36.82 -22.59 8.65
C ASN A 561 -35.33 -22.71 8.32
N TRP A 562 -34.84 -21.84 7.45
CA TRP A 562 -33.42 -21.75 7.10
C TRP A 562 -33.09 -20.31 6.76
N ASN A 563 -32.73 -19.58 7.81
CA ASN A 563 -32.67 -18.12 7.78
C ASN A 563 -31.25 -17.59 7.57
N ILE A 564 -30.45 -18.35 6.83
CA ILE A 564 -29.13 -17.94 6.33
C ILE A 564 -29.05 -18.15 4.81
N SER A 565 -28.28 -17.29 4.15
CA SER A 565 -28.01 -17.35 2.72
C SER A 565 -27.17 -18.58 2.34
N ASN A 566 -27.15 -18.89 1.04
CA ASN A 566 -26.26 -19.93 0.51
C ASN A 566 -24.79 -19.61 0.73
N GLU A 567 -24.41 -18.33 0.80
CA GLU A 567 -23.03 -17.91 1.05
C GLU A 567 -22.63 -18.15 2.50
N GLU A 568 -23.48 -17.76 3.45
CA GLU A 568 -23.32 -18.07 4.88
C GLU A 568 -23.24 -19.59 5.10
N THR A 569 -24.14 -20.34 4.47
CA THR A 569 -24.16 -21.81 4.49
C THR A 569 -22.84 -22.38 3.96
N THR A 570 -22.37 -21.88 2.81
CA THR A 570 -21.13 -22.34 2.17
C THR A 570 -19.93 -22.01 3.04
N PHE A 571 -19.90 -20.81 3.64
CA PHE A 571 -18.79 -20.35 4.45
C PHE A 571 -18.63 -21.19 5.72
N ALA A 572 -19.71 -21.36 6.50
CA ALA A 572 -19.73 -22.19 7.70
C ALA A 572 -19.37 -23.65 7.39
N PHE A 573 -19.96 -24.24 6.35
CA PHE A 573 -19.63 -25.59 5.92
C PHE A 573 -18.15 -25.73 5.52
N THR A 574 -17.60 -24.75 4.79
CA THR A 574 -16.22 -24.81 4.31
C THR A 574 -15.22 -24.67 5.47
N ILE A 575 -15.54 -23.86 6.49
CA ILE A 575 -14.79 -23.79 7.75
C ILE A 575 -14.75 -25.17 8.42
N GLY A 576 -15.93 -25.78 8.63
CA GLY A 576 -16.02 -27.11 9.22
C GLY A 576 -15.25 -28.15 8.43
N TYR A 577 -15.43 -28.19 7.11
CA TYR A 577 -14.72 -29.15 6.25
C TYR A 577 -13.20 -28.97 6.27
N SER A 578 -12.72 -27.73 6.13
CA SER A 578 -11.31 -27.47 5.87
C SER A 578 -10.47 -27.39 7.14
N LEU A 579 -11.08 -26.99 8.27
CA LEU A 579 -10.38 -26.71 9.53
C LEU A 579 -10.73 -27.70 10.65
N GLN A 580 -11.59 -28.71 10.42
CA GLN A 580 -12.00 -29.71 11.42
C GLN A 580 -10.84 -30.26 12.25
N TYR A 581 -9.75 -30.72 11.61
CA TYR A 581 -8.62 -31.29 12.33
C TYR A 581 -7.96 -30.28 13.27
N ARG A 582 -7.72 -29.05 12.78
CA ARG A 582 -7.11 -27.97 13.57
C ARG A 582 -7.98 -27.57 14.75
N ILE A 583 -9.28 -27.46 14.52
CA ILE A 583 -10.25 -27.15 15.58
C ILE A 583 -10.24 -28.24 16.63
N SER A 584 -10.12 -29.53 16.26
CA SER A 584 -10.12 -30.62 17.25
C SER A 584 -8.85 -30.71 18.11
N GLN A 585 -7.70 -30.26 17.62
CA GLN A 585 -6.39 -30.47 18.28
C GLN A 585 -6.32 -29.87 19.71
N PRO A 586 -6.56 -28.55 19.93
CA PRO A 586 -6.41 -27.93 21.26
C PRO A 586 -7.29 -28.57 22.34
N TYR A 587 -8.48 -29.04 21.95
CA TYR A 587 -9.45 -29.61 22.88
C TYR A 587 -9.19 -31.08 23.19
N THR A 588 -8.38 -31.77 22.39
CA THR A 588 -8.02 -33.18 22.62
C THR A 588 -6.86 -33.29 23.61
N GLU A 589 -5.87 -32.39 23.52
CA GLU A 589 -4.71 -32.31 24.42
C GLU A 589 -5.10 -31.86 25.85
N SER A 590 -6.09 -30.96 25.98
CA SER A 590 -6.62 -30.54 27.30
C SER A 590 -7.27 -31.66 28.14
N THR A 591 -7.70 -32.74 27.48
CA THR A 591 -8.38 -33.88 28.12
C THR A 591 -7.41 -34.96 28.61
N THR A 592 -6.16 -34.95 28.17
CA THR A 592 -5.14 -35.92 28.62
C THR A 592 -4.45 -35.48 29.91
N ASP A 593 -4.33 -34.18 30.16
CA ASP A 593 -3.72 -33.63 31.39
C ASP A 593 -4.63 -33.72 32.64
N THR A 594 -5.92 -34.01 32.48
CA THR A 594 -6.89 -34.13 33.58
C THR A 594 -7.11 -35.57 34.06
N THR A 595 -6.35 -36.54 33.53
CA THR A 595 -6.45 -37.97 33.87
C THR A 595 -5.23 -38.54 34.60
N GLU A 596 -4.28 -37.69 35.04
CA GLU A 596 -3.11 -38.10 35.86
C GLU A 596 -3.06 -37.47 37.27
N GLU A 597 -4.20 -37.08 37.84
CA GLU A 597 -4.41 -36.95 39.30
C GLU A 597 -5.50 -37.92 39.76
#